data_AF-A0A329ZC47-F1
#
_entry.id   AF-A0A329ZC47-F1
#
_cell.length_a   1.000
_cell.length_b   1.000
_cell.length_c   1.000
_cell.angle_alpha   90.00
_cell.angle_beta   90.00
_cell.angle_gamma   90.00
#
_symmetry.space_group_name_H-M   'P 1'
#
loop_
_entity.id
_entity.type
_entity.pdbx_description
1 polymer ?
#
loop_
_entity_poly.entity_id
_entity_poly.type
_entity_poly.pdbx_seq_one_letter_code
_entity_poly.pdbx_strand_id
1 'polypeptide(L)'
;MVFASRGYKIFEKIENIKAFLKEQSQIYQEEMDFYFLGFATFCNRHGENNFKKIHLLNLFDKDANYIAKVDIKQIYRVELCKKEERENLPFKVELIPQADTTLMATLIPKVKVEYYGKLKVDIYQELYRAMILEGYFVGIRESKQLESQIVI
;
A
#
# COMPACT_ATOMS: atom_id res chain seq x y z
N MET A 1 -5.85 8.22 0.97
CA MET A 1 -6.98 7.43 0.46
C MET A 1 -7.45 6.48 1.55
N VAL A 2 -8.74 6.40 1.81
CA VAL A 2 -9.33 5.43 2.77
C VAL A 2 -10.19 4.49 1.94
N PHE A 3 -9.96 3.18 2.06
CA PHE A 3 -10.75 2.18 1.34
C PHE A 3 -11.94 1.75 2.19
N ALA A 4 -13.07 1.53 1.53
CA ALA A 4 -14.26 0.99 2.19
C ALA A 4 -14.05 -0.49 2.54
N SER A 5 -14.62 -0.90 3.67
CA SER A 5 -14.68 -2.32 4.07
C SER A 5 -15.67 -3.07 3.17
N ARG A 6 -15.39 -4.35 2.98
CA ARG A 6 -16.16 -5.32 2.20
C ARG A 6 -16.96 -6.29 3.07
N GLY A 7 -16.93 -6.13 4.38
CA GLY A 7 -17.70 -6.90 5.35
C GLY A 7 -16.97 -8.08 5.99
N TYR A 8 -15.66 -8.23 5.76
CA TYR A 8 -14.85 -9.23 6.44
C TYR A 8 -14.27 -8.68 7.76
N LYS A 9 -13.56 -9.55 8.48
CA LYS A 9 -12.96 -9.21 9.77
C LYS A 9 -11.79 -8.23 9.58
N ILE A 10 -11.83 -7.14 10.35
CA ILE A 10 -10.80 -6.08 10.32
C ILE A 10 -9.74 -6.36 11.38
N PHE A 11 -8.49 -6.13 11.01
CA PHE A 11 -7.32 -6.19 11.86
C PHE A 11 -6.55 -4.88 11.79
N GLU A 12 -6.02 -4.44 12.92
CA GLU A 12 -5.36 -3.15 13.06
C GLU A 12 -3.95 -3.30 13.62
N LYS A 13 -3.12 -2.27 13.40
CA LYS A 13 -1.76 -2.17 13.95
C LYS A 13 -0.82 -3.29 13.47
N ILE A 14 -1.00 -3.78 12.25
CA ILE A 14 -0.15 -4.83 11.69
C ILE A 14 1.13 -4.21 11.12
N GLU A 15 2.30 -4.61 11.61
CA GLU A 15 3.61 -4.12 11.13
C GLU A 15 4.11 -4.92 9.92
N ASN A 16 3.90 -6.25 9.94
CA ASN A 16 4.35 -7.15 8.87
C ASN A 16 3.18 -7.99 8.34
N ILE A 17 2.63 -7.56 7.21
CA ILE A 17 1.47 -8.22 6.59
C ILE A 17 1.82 -9.62 6.07
N LYS A 18 3.01 -9.84 5.49
CA LYS A 18 3.42 -11.18 5.03
C LYS A 18 3.45 -12.19 6.19
N ALA A 19 4.04 -11.82 7.32
CA ALA A 19 4.08 -12.67 8.51
C ALA A 19 2.66 -12.90 9.09
N PHE A 20 1.87 -11.84 9.18
CA PHE A 20 0.48 -11.91 9.64
C PHE A 20 -0.37 -12.85 8.78
N LEU A 21 -0.33 -12.73 7.44
CA LEU A 21 -1.07 -13.62 6.54
C LEU A 21 -0.65 -15.09 6.70
N LYS A 22 0.65 -15.35 6.90
CA LYS A 22 1.15 -16.71 7.15
C LYS A 22 0.56 -17.31 8.43
N GLU A 23 0.55 -16.54 9.52
CA GLU A 23 -0.05 -16.95 10.79
C GLU A 23 -1.55 -17.20 10.65
N GLN A 24 -2.29 -16.26 10.04
CA GLN A 24 -3.72 -16.42 9.85
C GLN A 24 -4.03 -17.62 8.94
N SER A 25 -3.23 -17.87 7.90
CA SER A 25 -3.44 -19.04 7.03
C SER A 25 -3.27 -20.37 7.78
N GLN A 26 -2.40 -20.43 8.78
CA GLN A 26 -2.28 -21.59 9.65
C GLN A 26 -3.48 -21.75 10.58
N ILE A 27 -4.00 -20.65 11.14
CA ILE A 27 -5.16 -20.64 12.03
C ILE A 27 -6.43 -21.10 11.30
N TYR A 28 -6.66 -20.56 10.10
CA TYR A 28 -7.85 -20.85 9.30
C TYR A 28 -7.70 -22.13 8.44
N GLN A 29 -6.50 -22.71 8.37
CA GLN A 29 -6.16 -23.87 7.52
C GLN A 29 -6.43 -23.66 6.03
N GLU A 30 -6.34 -22.41 5.58
CA GLU A 30 -6.64 -21.97 4.22
C GLU A 30 -5.72 -20.80 3.84
N GLU A 31 -5.50 -20.57 2.54
CA GLU A 31 -4.68 -19.43 2.11
C GLU A 31 -5.45 -18.11 2.30
N MET A 32 -4.93 -17.24 3.17
CA MET A 32 -5.54 -15.94 3.46
C MET A 32 -4.98 -14.83 2.58
N ASP A 33 -5.82 -13.87 2.26
CA ASP A 33 -5.46 -12.62 1.59
C ASP A 33 -6.13 -11.44 2.31
N PHE A 34 -5.91 -10.23 1.82
CA PHE A 34 -6.40 -9.02 2.49
C PHE A 34 -6.84 -7.92 1.53
N TYR A 35 -7.74 -7.08 2.04
CA TYR A 35 -7.99 -5.75 1.55
C TYR A 35 -7.32 -4.73 2.47
N PHE A 36 -6.43 -3.93 1.90
CA PHE A 36 -5.90 -2.74 2.55
C PHE A 36 -7.02 -1.72 2.86
N LEU A 37 -7.06 -1.20 4.09
CA LEU A 37 -8.01 -0.17 4.51
C LEU A 37 -7.33 1.16 4.84
N GLY A 38 -6.10 1.12 5.33
CA GLY A 38 -5.34 2.31 5.66
C GLY A 38 -4.04 1.99 6.38
N PHE A 39 -3.29 3.05 6.67
CA PHE A 39 -1.99 2.95 7.32
C PHE A 39 -1.74 4.16 8.23
N ALA A 40 -0.80 4.01 9.16
CA ALA A 40 -0.21 5.11 9.88
C ALA A 40 1.32 5.02 9.78
N THR A 41 1.96 6.16 9.51
CA THR A 41 3.42 6.25 9.42
C THR A 41 3.98 6.83 10.71
N PHE A 42 5.10 6.29 11.15
CA PHE A 42 5.85 6.75 12.30
C PHE A 42 7.31 6.96 11.88
N CYS A 43 7.96 7.95 12.47
CA CYS A 43 9.41 8.12 12.35
C CYS A 43 10.09 8.22 13.71
N ASN A 44 11.33 7.76 13.77
CA ASN A 44 12.25 8.05 14.85
C ASN A 44 13.49 8.74 14.28
N ARG A 45 13.89 9.88 14.83
CA ARG A 45 15.17 10.51 14.46
C ARG A 45 16.28 9.86 15.30
N HIS A 46 17.41 9.53 14.69
CA HIS A 46 18.53 8.94 15.43
C HIS A 46 18.95 9.88 16.56
N GLY A 47 18.92 9.38 17.81
CA GLY A 47 19.11 10.18 19.03
C GLY A 47 17.81 10.48 19.80
N GLU A 48 16.64 10.18 19.24
CA GLU A 48 15.36 10.15 19.96
C GLU A 48 15.03 8.72 20.43
N ASN A 49 14.38 8.61 21.59
CA ASN A 49 14.06 7.32 22.19
C ASN A 49 12.76 6.68 21.66
N ASN A 50 11.90 7.44 20.98
CA ASN A 50 10.54 7.02 20.67
C ASN A 50 10.10 7.39 19.26
N PHE A 51 9.42 6.46 18.59
CA PHE A 51 8.72 6.71 17.32
C PHE A 51 7.56 7.68 17.51
N LYS A 52 7.51 8.71 16.66
CA LYS A 52 6.43 9.72 16.62
C LYS A 52 5.55 9.49 15.40
N LYS A 53 4.23 9.58 15.59
CA LYS A 53 3.26 9.47 14.50
C LYS A 53 3.37 10.68 13.57
N ILE A 54 3.45 10.42 12.26
CA ILE A 54 3.45 11.45 11.24
C ILE A 54 2.01 11.68 10.79
N HIS A 55 1.53 12.92 11.00
CA HIS A 55 0.21 13.34 10.55
C HIS A 55 0.23 13.95 9.15
N LEU A 56 1.35 14.55 8.76
CA LEU A 56 1.54 15.16 7.45
C LEU A 56 2.73 14.49 6.76
N LEU A 57 2.46 13.70 5.72
CA LEU A 57 3.51 13.05 4.94
C LEU A 57 4.42 14.05 4.19
N ASN A 58 4.11 15.36 4.22
CA ASN A 58 4.87 16.41 3.53
C ASN A 58 6.18 16.73 4.25
N LEU A 59 6.37 16.15 5.44
CA LEU A 59 7.65 16.12 6.12
C LEU A 59 8.75 15.51 5.23
N PHE A 60 8.42 14.61 4.31
CA PHE A 60 9.42 13.99 3.41
C PHE A 60 9.59 14.72 2.07
N ASP A 61 8.90 15.83 1.83
CA ASP A 61 8.99 16.59 0.56
C ASP A 61 10.24 17.48 0.47
N LYS A 62 10.98 17.62 1.58
CA LYS A 62 12.24 18.35 1.60
C LYS A 62 13.37 17.34 1.60
N ASP A 63 14.25 17.39 0.60
CA ASP A 63 15.44 16.53 0.49
C ASP A 63 16.26 16.49 1.79
N ALA A 64 16.30 17.59 2.54
CA ALA A 64 16.95 17.69 3.86
C ALA A 64 16.44 16.65 4.90
N ASN A 65 15.19 16.17 4.78
CA ASN A 65 14.63 15.13 5.65
C ASN A 65 14.89 13.70 5.16
N TYR A 66 15.25 13.52 3.88
CA TYR A 66 15.76 12.25 3.33
C TYR A 66 17.21 11.99 3.79
N ILE A 67 17.96 13.07 4.03
CA ILE A 67 19.35 13.03 4.55
C ILE A 67 19.37 12.93 6.09
N ALA A 68 18.25 13.22 6.76
CA ALA A 68 18.14 13.02 8.19
C ALA A 68 18.18 11.51 8.49
N LYS A 69 19.08 11.07 9.38
CA LYS A 69 19.14 9.68 9.87
C LYS A 69 17.85 9.35 10.62
N VAL A 70 16.84 8.89 9.90
CA VAL A 70 15.50 8.62 10.43
C VAL A 70 15.10 7.20 10.11
N ASP A 71 14.59 6.52 11.12
CA ASP A 71 13.94 5.23 10.95
C ASP A 71 12.46 5.48 10.70
N ILE A 72 11.91 4.89 9.64
CA ILE A 72 10.49 5.02 9.30
C ILE A 72 9.84 3.65 9.45
N LYS A 73 8.64 3.62 10.02
CA LYS A 73 7.80 2.42 10.01
C LYS A 73 6.36 2.75 9.66
N GLN A 74 5.65 1.78 9.09
CA GLN A 74 4.23 1.85 8.84
C GLN A 74 3.52 0.71 9.56
N ILE A 75 2.36 1.03 10.16
CA ILE A 75 1.41 0.03 10.63
C ILE A 75 0.17 0.07 9.74
N TYR A 76 -0.41 -1.09 9.51
CA TYR A 76 -1.50 -1.27 8.57
C TYR A 76 -2.80 -1.64 9.27
N ARG A 77 -3.90 -1.17 8.68
CA ARG A 77 -5.26 -1.61 8.95
C ARG A 77 -5.73 -2.35 7.72
N VAL A 78 -6.12 -3.61 7.90
CA VAL A 78 -6.49 -4.51 6.80
C VAL A 78 -7.74 -5.27 7.15
N GLU A 79 -8.44 -5.72 6.12
CA GLU A 79 -9.58 -6.60 6.21
C GLU A 79 -9.18 -7.95 5.63
N LEU A 80 -9.33 -9.02 6.41
CA LEU A 80 -8.83 -10.35 6.09
C LEU A 80 -9.93 -11.16 5.40
N CYS A 81 -9.60 -11.80 4.28
CA CYS A 81 -10.50 -12.65 3.52
C CYS A 81 -9.78 -13.94 3.09
N LYS A 82 -10.52 -14.98 2.71
CA LYS A 82 -9.88 -16.11 2.04
C LYS A 82 -9.41 -15.67 0.65
N LYS A 83 -8.30 -16.20 0.17
CA LYS A 83 -7.77 -15.83 -1.15
C LYS A 83 -8.74 -16.14 -2.28
N GLU A 84 -9.50 -17.22 -2.16
CA GLU A 84 -10.54 -17.62 -3.13
C GLU A 84 -11.77 -16.70 -3.14
N GLU A 85 -12.06 -16.03 -2.01
CA GLU A 85 -13.16 -15.07 -1.88
C GLU A 85 -12.77 -13.68 -2.40
N ARG A 86 -11.49 -13.46 -2.70
CA ARG A 86 -11.01 -12.17 -3.16
C ARG A 86 -11.44 -11.92 -4.60
N GLU A 87 -11.87 -10.69 -4.86
CA GLU A 87 -12.33 -10.28 -6.18
C GLU A 87 -11.25 -10.53 -7.25
N ASN A 88 -11.61 -11.28 -8.29
CA ASN A 88 -10.71 -11.52 -9.41
C ASN A 88 -10.71 -10.32 -10.36
N LEU A 89 -9.82 -9.37 -10.10
CA LEU A 89 -9.69 -8.18 -10.92
C LEU A 89 -9.15 -8.52 -12.33
N PRO A 90 -9.57 -7.77 -13.38
CA PRO A 90 -9.21 -8.02 -14.77
C PRO A 90 -7.75 -7.67 -15.10
N PHE A 91 -6.99 -7.25 -14.10
CA PHE A 91 -5.57 -6.90 -14.17
C PHE A 91 -4.84 -7.39 -12.92
N LYS A 92 -3.52 -7.26 -12.94
CA LYS A 92 -2.64 -7.36 -11.77
C LYS A 92 -1.65 -6.21 -11.78
N VAL A 93 -1.04 -5.91 -10.64
CA VAL A 93 0.09 -4.99 -10.55
C VAL A 93 1.37 -5.79 -10.35
N GLU A 94 2.41 -5.45 -11.10
CA GLU A 94 3.76 -5.95 -10.92
C GLU A 94 4.70 -4.79 -10.55
N LEU A 95 5.57 -5.01 -9.57
CA LEU A 95 6.54 -4.03 -9.11
C LEU A 95 7.92 -4.42 -9.61
N ILE A 96 8.56 -3.51 -10.35
CA ILE A 96 9.84 -3.75 -11.00
C ILE A 96 10.82 -2.69 -10.51
N PRO A 97 11.77 -3.04 -9.64
CA PRO A 97 12.86 -2.15 -9.25
C PRO A 97 13.64 -1.70 -10.49
N GLN A 98 13.93 -0.41 -10.57
CA GLN A 98 14.78 0.18 -11.59
C GLN A 98 16.11 0.64 -10.97
N ALA A 99 17.03 1.13 -11.79
CA ALA A 99 18.20 1.85 -11.30
C ALA A 99 17.77 3.10 -10.49
N ASP A 100 18.63 3.55 -9.58
CA ASP A 100 18.54 4.86 -8.95
C ASP A 100 17.24 5.12 -8.16
N THR A 101 16.94 4.25 -7.20
CA THR A 101 15.84 4.37 -6.21
C THR A 101 14.41 4.37 -6.78
N THR A 102 14.27 4.15 -8.09
CA THR A 102 12.96 4.15 -8.76
C THR A 102 12.30 2.77 -8.67
N LEU A 103 11.01 2.75 -8.34
CA LEU A 103 10.18 1.55 -8.42
C LEU A 103 9.11 1.76 -9.48
N MET A 104 9.15 0.98 -10.55
CA MET A 104 8.12 1.00 -11.58
C MET A 104 6.98 0.06 -11.19
N ALA A 105 5.75 0.54 -11.28
CA ALA A 105 4.55 -0.28 -11.11
C ALA A 105 3.84 -0.44 -12.45
N THR A 106 3.77 -1.68 -12.94
CA THR A 106 3.14 -2.00 -14.22
C THR A 106 1.77 -2.64 -13.97
N LEU A 107 0.73 -2.05 -14.56
CA LEU A 107 -0.61 -2.65 -14.60
C LEU A 107 -0.65 -3.63 -15.78
N ILE A 108 -0.84 -4.92 -15.49
CA ILE A 108 -0.85 -5.99 -16.49
C ILE A 108 -2.29 -6.48 -16.66
N PRO A 109 -2.96 -6.18 -17.79
CA PRO A 109 -4.28 -6.71 -18.11
C PRO A 109 -4.23 -8.23 -18.26
N LYS A 110 -5.16 -8.94 -17.62
CA LYS A 110 -5.43 -10.37 -17.89
C LYS A 110 -6.44 -10.55 -19.03
N VAL A 111 -7.30 -9.54 -19.21
CA VAL A 111 -8.31 -9.42 -20.24
C VAL A 111 -8.38 -7.97 -20.70
N LYS A 112 -9.18 -7.67 -21.73
CA LYS A 112 -9.46 -6.29 -22.12
C LYS A 112 -10.10 -5.55 -20.94
N VAL A 113 -9.44 -4.51 -20.44
CA VAL A 113 -9.94 -3.69 -19.33
C VAL A 113 -10.77 -2.55 -19.90
N GLU A 114 -12.06 -2.57 -19.59
CA GLU A 114 -12.99 -1.48 -19.92
C GLU A 114 -13.20 -0.58 -18.70
N TYR A 115 -13.64 0.65 -18.93
CA TYR A 115 -13.92 1.57 -17.82
C TYR A 115 -15.11 1.07 -16.99
N TYR A 116 -14.95 1.13 -15.67
CA TYR A 116 -16.03 0.93 -14.71
C TYR A 116 -15.81 1.83 -13.49
N GLY A 117 -16.89 2.16 -12.76
CA GLY A 117 -16.86 3.22 -11.74
C GLY A 117 -15.86 3.02 -10.60
N LYS A 118 -15.42 1.77 -10.34
CA LYS A 118 -14.43 1.43 -9.30
C LYS A 118 -13.00 1.24 -9.83
N LEU A 119 -12.76 1.35 -11.14
CA LEU A 119 -11.46 1.06 -11.76
C LEU A 119 -10.30 1.79 -11.08
N LYS A 120 -10.44 3.09 -10.81
CA LYS A 120 -9.42 3.87 -10.09
C LYS A 120 -9.12 3.23 -8.74
N VAL A 121 -10.15 2.97 -7.93
CA VAL A 121 -10.02 2.42 -6.57
C VAL A 121 -9.34 1.05 -6.61
N ASP A 122 -9.71 0.19 -7.54
CA ASP A 122 -9.15 -1.16 -7.65
C ASP A 122 -7.69 -1.15 -8.07
N ILE A 123 -7.29 -0.23 -8.96
CA ILE A 123 -5.87 -0.02 -9.30
C ILE A 123 -5.06 0.37 -8.05
N TYR A 124 -5.53 1.33 -7.25
CA TYR A 124 -4.82 1.71 -6.02
C TYR A 124 -4.80 0.58 -4.99
N GLN A 125 -5.89 -0.19 -4.90
CA GLN A 125 -5.98 -1.34 -4.01
C GLN A 125 -4.93 -2.39 -4.34
N GLU A 126 -4.81 -2.77 -5.62
CA GLU A 126 -3.79 -3.73 -6.06
C GLU A 126 -2.38 -3.19 -5.92
N LEU A 127 -2.17 -1.91 -6.25
CA LEU A 127 -0.87 -1.27 -6.13
C LEU A 127 -0.38 -1.25 -4.68
N TYR A 128 -1.19 -0.77 -3.74
CA TYR A 128 -0.81 -0.77 -2.33
C TYR A 128 -0.65 -2.16 -1.77
N ARG A 129 -1.50 -3.11 -2.17
CA ARG A 129 -1.31 -4.50 -1.77
C ARG A 129 0.03 -5.04 -2.24
N ALA A 130 0.37 -4.86 -3.51
CA ALA A 130 1.65 -5.30 -4.06
C ALA A 130 2.84 -4.64 -3.33
N MET A 131 2.76 -3.32 -3.09
CA MET A 131 3.80 -2.59 -2.37
C MET A 131 4.00 -3.12 -0.95
N ILE A 132 2.92 -3.30 -0.19
CA ILE A 132 2.96 -3.80 1.19
C ILE A 132 3.52 -5.21 1.24
N LEU A 133 3.10 -6.08 0.32
CA LEU A 133 3.63 -7.44 0.24
C LEU A 133 5.12 -7.41 -0.06
N GLU A 134 5.60 -6.59 -0.99
CA GLU A 134 7.03 -6.46 -1.28
C GLU A 134 7.82 -5.62 -0.27
N GLY A 135 7.19 -5.17 0.83
CA GLY A 135 7.86 -4.45 1.92
C GLY A 135 8.09 -2.96 1.65
N TYR A 136 7.47 -2.39 0.62
CA TYR A 136 7.50 -0.96 0.35
C TYR A 136 6.44 -0.22 1.17
N PHE A 137 6.78 1.02 1.56
CA PHE A 137 5.82 1.92 2.20
C PHE A 137 4.80 2.46 1.19
N VAL A 138 3.58 2.65 1.64
CA VAL A 138 2.46 3.17 0.86
C VAL A 138 2.12 4.62 1.23
N GLY A 139 1.23 5.23 0.46
CA GLY A 139 0.86 6.64 0.60
C GLY A 139 1.27 7.50 -0.59
N ILE A 140 0.98 7.01 -1.81
CA ILE A 140 1.23 7.72 -3.06
C ILE A 140 0.73 9.16 -2.97
N ARG A 141 1.63 10.09 -3.25
CA ARG A 141 1.35 11.49 -3.48
C ARG A 141 1.22 11.66 -4.97
N GLU A 142 0.03 11.98 -5.45
CA GLU A 142 -0.13 12.46 -6.82
C GLU A 142 0.66 13.77 -6.90
N SER A 143 1.77 13.80 -7.65
CA SER A 143 2.40 15.07 -8.02
C SER A 143 1.37 15.83 -8.83
N LYS A 144 0.94 17.00 -8.35
CA LYS A 144 -0.10 17.87 -8.96
C LYS A 144 0.29 18.44 -10.34
N GLN A 145 1.19 17.80 -11.08
CA GLN A 145 1.60 18.21 -12.42
C GLN A 145 0.88 17.46 -13.56
N LEU A 146 0.08 16.42 -13.27
CA LEU A 146 -0.64 15.70 -14.34
C LEU A 146 -1.88 16.45 -14.85
N GLU A 147 -2.62 17.16 -13.98
CA GLU A 147 -3.73 18.03 -14.42
C GLU A 147 -3.26 19.17 -15.34
N SER A 148 -2.00 19.60 -15.22
CA SER A 148 -1.40 20.62 -16.10
C SER A 148 -0.85 20.08 -17.43
N GLN A 149 -0.87 18.76 -17.65
CA GLN A 149 -0.33 18.15 -18.88
C GLN A 149 -1.39 17.53 -19.79
N ILE A 150 -2.64 17.41 -19.32
CA ILE A 150 -3.78 17.07 -20.18
C ILE A 150 -4.45 18.38 -20.62
N VAL A 151 -3.89 18.99 -21.65
CA VAL A 151 -4.64 19.96 -22.46
C VAL A 151 -5.53 19.13 -23.38
N ILE A 152 -6.84 19.18 -23.17
CA ILE A 152 -7.84 18.76 -24.17
C ILE A 152 -8.13 19.98 -25.04
#